data_AF-A0A9D6TIC2-F1
#
_entry.id   AF-A0A9D6TIC2-F1
#
_cell.length_a   1.000
_cell.length_b   1.000
_cell.length_c   1.000
_cell.angle_alpha   90.00
_cell.angle_beta   90.00
_cell.angle_gamma   90.00
#
_symmetry.space_group_name_H-M   'P 1'
#
loop_
_entity.id
_entity.type
_entity.pdbx_description
1 polymer ?
#
loop_
_entity_poly.entity_id
_entity_poly.type
_entity_poly.pdbx_seq_one_letter_code
_entity_poly.pdbx_strand_id
1 'polypeptide(L)'
;RVPKSGYRADVAACSRGAGRRTAIFECKQARADLLKDAHAEAATRRKLAELIERRRKLEELLAVHRPDLRRGETLWPEFDAWDFSHLEHRTYRAVLAELAAAQARVLRGTKFAKLFRYRCADFLYLVAEENIFAEAEIPAGWGMLVRHGDELRLARAPALLEVAPEQRMALLETIALAGTRAVNREAGVRGSAPDSTSGEMRQT
;
A
#
# COMPACT_ATOMS: atom_id res chain seq x y z
N ARG A 1 3.82 -15.08 6.01
CA ARG A 1 4.97 -14.14 6.01
C ARG A 1 5.53 -14.12 4.60
N VAL A 2 6.08 -13.02 4.12
CA VAL A 2 6.66 -13.00 2.77
C VAL A 2 8.09 -13.55 2.84
N PRO A 3 8.47 -14.57 2.05
CA PRO A 3 9.82 -15.14 2.09
C PRO A 3 10.90 -14.09 1.81
N LYS A 4 12.08 -14.27 2.43
CA LYS A 4 13.21 -13.32 2.41
C LYS A 4 12.91 -11.95 3.05
N SER A 5 11.83 -11.84 3.82
CA SER A 5 11.51 -10.60 4.55
C SER A 5 10.87 -10.88 5.92
N GLY A 6 10.96 -9.92 6.83
CA GLY A 6 10.20 -9.94 8.09
C GLY A 6 8.70 -9.59 7.94
N TYR A 7 8.28 -9.23 6.72
CA TYR A 7 6.97 -8.63 6.47
C TYR A 7 5.85 -9.68 6.33
N ARG A 8 4.61 -9.24 6.61
CA ARG A 8 3.39 -9.95 6.23
C ARG A 8 2.77 -9.20 5.06
N ALA A 9 2.34 -9.93 4.04
CA ALA A 9 1.45 -9.40 3.03
C ALA A 9 0.01 -9.46 3.57
N ASP A 10 -0.83 -8.52 3.16
CA ASP A 10 -2.25 -8.54 3.48
C ASP A 10 -2.94 -9.65 2.67
N VAL A 11 -2.66 -9.70 1.37
CA VAL A 11 -3.08 -10.79 0.49
C VAL A 11 -1.91 -11.20 -0.40
N ALA A 12 -1.82 -12.51 -0.69
CA ALA A 12 -0.90 -13.05 -1.68
C ALA A 12 -1.62 -14.09 -2.54
N ALA A 13 -1.28 -14.16 -3.82
CA ALA A 13 -1.92 -15.05 -4.77
C ALA A 13 -0.89 -15.74 -5.67
N CYS A 14 -1.30 -16.86 -6.26
CA CYS A 14 -0.55 -17.57 -7.28
C CYS A 14 -1.50 -17.96 -8.41
N SER A 15 -1.09 -17.72 -9.66
CA SER A 15 -1.90 -18.11 -10.82
C SER A 15 -1.90 -19.63 -11.03
N ARG A 16 -2.92 -20.12 -11.73
CA ARG A 16 -3.07 -21.54 -12.09
C ARG A 16 -2.24 -21.87 -13.34
N GLY A 17 -2.02 -23.16 -13.59
CA GLY A 17 -1.39 -23.66 -14.82
C GLY A 17 0.14 -23.80 -14.77
N ALA A 18 0.75 -24.09 -15.92
CA ALA A 18 2.19 -24.05 -16.12
C ALA A 18 2.67 -22.58 -16.23
N GLY A 19 3.88 -22.27 -15.76
CA GLY A 19 4.38 -20.89 -15.75
C GLY A 19 3.71 -19.99 -14.72
N ARG A 20 3.30 -20.55 -13.57
CA ARG A 20 2.62 -19.82 -12.49
C ARG A 20 3.36 -18.54 -12.14
N ARG A 21 2.60 -17.50 -11.85
CA ARG A 21 3.08 -16.20 -11.37
C ARG A 21 2.52 -15.94 -9.99
N THR A 22 3.29 -15.26 -9.18
CA THR A 22 2.90 -14.87 -7.82
C THR A 22 2.61 -13.38 -7.75
N ALA A 23 1.65 -13.00 -6.91
CA ALA A 23 1.32 -11.61 -6.66
C ALA A 23 1.21 -11.35 -5.16
N ILE A 24 1.65 -10.17 -4.72
CA ILE A 24 1.43 -9.64 -3.37
C ILE A 24 0.58 -8.39 -3.49
N PHE A 25 -0.41 -8.28 -2.60
CA PHE A 25 -1.32 -7.15 -2.51
C PHE A 25 -1.21 -6.55 -1.10
N GLU A 26 -1.02 -5.23 -1.06
CA GLU A 26 -0.97 -4.44 0.15
C GLU A 26 -2.19 -3.52 0.17
N CYS A 27 -3.07 -3.74 1.15
CA CYS A 27 -4.35 -3.07 1.24
C CYS A 27 -4.22 -1.85 2.16
N LYS A 28 -4.57 -0.67 1.64
CA LYS A 28 -4.52 0.60 2.38
C LYS A 28 -5.87 1.29 2.31
N GLN A 29 -6.51 1.46 3.46
CA GLN A 29 -7.78 2.16 3.60
C GLN A 29 -7.60 3.67 3.71
N ALA A 30 -6.43 4.13 4.12
CA ALA A 30 -6.08 5.54 4.12
C ALA A 30 -4.60 5.74 3.77
N ARG A 31 -4.30 6.91 3.21
CA ARG A 31 -2.92 7.35 2.94
C ARG A 31 -2.07 7.39 4.21
N ALA A 32 -2.69 7.63 5.37
CA ALA A 32 -2.01 7.60 6.67
C ALA A 32 -1.46 6.22 7.02
N ASP A 33 -2.11 5.13 6.61
CA ASP A 33 -1.67 3.76 6.94
C ASP A 33 -0.39 3.38 6.19
N LEU A 34 -0.23 3.89 4.98
CA LEU A 34 1.00 3.77 4.20
C LEU A 34 2.19 4.45 4.89
N LEU A 35 1.96 5.64 5.45
CA LEU A 35 3.00 6.45 6.10
C LEU A 35 3.44 5.86 7.44
N LYS A 36 2.54 5.16 8.17
CA LYS A 36 2.89 4.43 9.39
C LYS A 36 3.93 3.35 9.14
N ASP A 37 3.82 2.62 8.03
CA ASP A 37 4.72 1.53 7.65
C ASP A 37 6.07 2.01 7.08
N ALA A 38 6.22 3.32 6.88
CA ALA A 38 7.39 3.88 6.22
C ALA A 38 8.51 4.21 7.20
N HIS A 39 9.63 3.47 7.19
CA HIS A 39 10.83 3.76 7.99
C HIS A 39 11.61 5.02 7.53
N ALA A 40 10.91 6.04 7.02
CA ALA A 40 11.53 7.28 6.58
C ALA A 40 12.15 8.05 7.76
N GLU A 41 13.24 8.75 7.45
CA GLU A 41 13.95 9.62 8.37
C GLU A 41 13.00 10.63 9.03
N ALA A 42 13.17 10.88 10.34
CA ALA A 42 12.31 11.78 11.11
C ALA A 42 12.19 13.18 10.49
N ALA A 43 13.23 13.66 9.79
CA ALA A 43 13.21 14.91 9.05
C ALA A 43 12.21 14.89 7.88
N THR A 44 12.15 13.80 7.12
CA THR A 44 11.22 13.65 5.98
C THR A 44 9.77 13.58 6.47
N ARG A 45 9.51 12.91 7.59
CA ARG A 45 8.18 12.85 8.21
C ARG A 45 7.71 14.23 8.71
N ARG A 46 8.60 15.00 9.37
CA ARG A 46 8.31 16.37 9.80
C ARG A 46 7.95 17.27 8.63
N LYS A 47 8.78 17.26 7.58
CA LYS A 47 8.52 18.04 6.37
C LYS A 47 7.18 17.69 5.71
N LEU A 48 6.81 16.41 5.71
CA LEU A 48 5.51 15.98 5.19
C LEU A 48 4.34 16.51 6.03
N ALA A 49 4.45 16.45 7.36
CA ALA A 49 3.43 17.00 8.26
C ALA A 49 3.25 18.52 8.06
N GLU A 50 4.35 19.26 7.93
CA GLU A 50 4.32 20.70 7.62
C GLU A 50 3.63 21.00 6.29
N LEU A 51 3.90 20.20 5.24
CA LEU A 51 3.28 20.39 3.93
C LEU A 51 1.79 20.06 3.93
N ILE A 52 1.36 19.03 4.67
CA ILE A 52 -0.07 18.70 4.87
C ILE A 52 -0.78 19.86 5.55
N GLU A 53 -0.20 20.39 6.63
CA GLU A 53 -0.79 21.52 7.35
C GLU A 53 -0.84 22.78 6.49
N ARG A 54 0.21 23.04 5.71
CA ARG A 54 0.24 24.16 4.77
C ARG A 54 -0.81 24.03 3.68
N ARG A 55 -1.04 22.82 3.15
CA ARG A 55 -2.11 22.56 2.17
C ARG A 55 -3.47 22.86 2.79
N ARG A 56 -3.74 22.34 3.99
CA ARG A 56 -5.01 22.56 4.72
C ARG A 56 -5.30 24.05 4.91
N LYS A 57 -4.32 24.82 5.42
CA LYS A 57 -4.49 26.27 5.61
C LYS A 57 -4.75 27.01 4.30
N LEU A 58 -4.10 26.60 3.21
CA LEU A 58 -4.37 27.17 1.89
C LEU A 58 -5.78 26.84 1.41
N GLU A 59 -6.23 25.59 1.57
CA GLU A 59 -7.60 25.16 1.23
C GLU A 59 -8.64 25.97 2.03
N GLU A 60 -8.42 26.20 3.33
CA GLU A 60 -9.28 27.04 4.17
C GLU A 60 -9.36 28.48 3.67
N LEU A 61 -8.23 29.10 3.32
CA LEU A 61 -8.21 30.47 2.77
C LEU A 61 -8.86 30.54 1.38
N LEU A 62 -8.58 29.55 0.52
CA LEU A 62 -9.16 29.49 -0.81
C LEU A 62 -10.67 29.27 -0.76
N ALA A 63 -11.17 28.44 0.15
CA ALA A 63 -12.59 28.23 0.38
C ALA A 63 -13.35 29.52 0.71
N VAL A 64 -12.73 30.44 1.46
CA VAL A 64 -13.32 31.75 1.77
C VAL A 64 -13.46 32.63 0.51
N HIS A 65 -12.44 32.60 -0.36
CA HIS A 65 -12.38 33.51 -1.51
C HIS A 65 -12.97 32.92 -2.80
N ARG A 66 -13.17 31.60 -2.86
CA ARG A 66 -13.60 30.88 -4.06
C ARG A 66 -14.78 29.94 -3.75
N PRO A 67 -15.94 30.49 -3.33
CA PRO A 67 -17.14 29.68 -3.09
C PRO A 67 -17.64 28.94 -4.34
N ASP A 68 -17.20 29.36 -5.52
CA ASP A 68 -17.46 28.72 -6.82
C ASP A 68 -16.80 27.33 -6.96
N LEU A 69 -15.86 26.97 -6.09
CA LEU A 69 -15.19 25.66 -6.10
C LEU A 69 -15.96 24.57 -5.33
N ARG A 70 -17.19 24.84 -4.92
CA ARG A 70 -18.07 23.83 -4.31
C ARG A 70 -18.55 22.83 -5.37
N ARG A 71 -18.67 21.55 -4.99
CA ARG A 71 -19.07 20.47 -5.91
C ARG A 71 -20.54 20.54 -6.35
N GLY A 72 -21.40 21.17 -5.54
CA GLY A 72 -22.83 21.21 -5.75
C GLY A 72 -23.52 19.87 -5.53
N GLU A 73 -22.92 18.97 -4.75
CA GLU A 73 -23.42 17.60 -4.52
C GLU A 73 -24.47 17.54 -3.39
N THR A 74 -24.60 18.61 -2.62
CA THR A 74 -25.48 18.69 -1.44
C THR A 74 -26.48 19.85 -1.53
N LEU A 75 -27.61 19.70 -0.84
CA LEU A 75 -28.70 20.70 -0.77
C LEU A 75 -28.31 21.99 -0.05
N TRP A 76 -27.31 21.92 0.84
CA TRP A 76 -26.91 23.02 1.71
C TRP A 76 -25.41 23.30 1.51
N PRO A 77 -25.04 24.49 1.01
CA PRO A 77 -23.66 24.81 0.70
C PRO A 77 -22.69 24.58 1.88
N GLU A 78 -23.08 24.85 3.12
CA GLU A 78 -22.22 24.66 4.30
C GLU A 78 -21.77 23.21 4.54
N PHE A 79 -22.50 22.22 4.00
CA PHE A 79 -22.14 20.80 4.07
C PHE A 79 -21.50 20.28 2.78
N ASP A 80 -21.38 21.13 1.77
CA ASP A 80 -20.86 20.74 0.47
C ASP A 80 -19.34 20.63 0.45
N ALA A 81 -18.83 19.64 -0.26
CA ALA A 81 -17.40 19.43 -0.40
C ALA A 81 -16.78 20.44 -1.38
N TRP A 82 -15.51 20.76 -1.15
CA TRP A 82 -14.71 21.60 -2.05
C TRP A 82 -14.00 20.76 -3.10
N ASP A 83 -13.96 21.24 -4.34
CA ASP A 83 -13.12 20.70 -5.40
C ASP A 83 -12.08 21.72 -5.89
N PHE A 84 -10.83 21.50 -5.48
CA PHE A 84 -9.69 22.31 -5.90
C PHE A 84 -8.95 21.73 -7.11
N SER A 85 -9.47 20.65 -7.73
CA SER A 85 -8.79 19.90 -8.79
C SER A 85 -8.50 20.74 -10.04
N HIS A 86 -9.40 21.67 -10.38
CA HIS A 86 -9.30 22.56 -11.54
C HIS A 86 -8.73 23.95 -11.20
N LEU A 87 -8.36 24.20 -9.94
CA LEU A 87 -7.86 25.51 -9.53
C LEU A 87 -6.47 25.81 -10.08
N GLU A 88 -6.35 26.88 -10.86
CA GLU A 88 -5.07 27.43 -11.36
C GLU A 88 -4.46 28.40 -10.34
N HIS A 89 -3.96 27.86 -9.22
CA HIS A 89 -3.30 28.66 -8.19
C HIS A 89 -1.86 28.22 -8.00
N ARG A 90 -0.89 29.05 -8.42
CA ARG A 90 0.55 28.72 -8.44
C ARG A 90 1.07 28.19 -7.11
N THR A 91 0.82 28.89 -6.01
CA THR A 91 1.31 28.48 -4.67
C THR A 91 0.71 27.15 -4.23
N TYR A 92 -0.59 26.93 -4.47
CA TYR A 92 -1.27 25.69 -4.15
C TYR A 92 -0.70 24.51 -4.96
N ARG A 93 -0.51 24.70 -6.27
CA ARG A 93 0.14 23.69 -7.14
C ARG A 93 1.57 23.37 -6.70
N ALA A 94 2.35 24.36 -6.28
CA ALA A 94 3.69 24.14 -5.75
C ALA A 94 3.67 23.30 -4.46
N VAL A 95 2.76 23.59 -3.53
CA VAL A 95 2.59 22.80 -2.30
C VAL A 95 2.18 21.36 -2.60
N LEU A 96 1.28 21.14 -3.56
CA LEU A 96 0.91 19.79 -4.00
C LEU A 96 2.09 19.02 -4.60
N ALA A 97 2.93 19.67 -5.41
CA ALA A 97 4.11 19.05 -5.99
C ALA A 97 5.17 18.70 -4.92
N GLU A 98 5.43 19.60 -3.98
CA GLU A 98 6.33 19.33 -2.84
C GLU A 98 5.83 18.18 -1.98
N LEU A 99 4.53 18.14 -1.71
CA LEU A 99 3.88 17.08 -0.94
C LEU A 99 4.07 15.72 -1.62
N ALA A 100 3.77 15.63 -2.92
CA ALA A 100 3.96 14.42 -3.72
C ALA A 100 5.44 13.96 -3.72
N ALA A 101 6.39 14.87 -3.86
CA ALA A 101 7.82 14.55 -3.83
C ALA A 101 8.28 14.03 -2.46
N ALA A 102 7.81 14.65 -1.37
CA ALA A 102 8.09 14.21 0.00
C ALA A 102 7.52 12.82 0.26
N GLN A 103 6.29 12.55 -0.18
CA GLN A 103 5.66 11.23 -0.05
C GLN A 103 6.38 10.15 -0.85
N ALA A 104 6.77 10.44 -2.09
CA ALA A 104 7.57 9.53 -2.89
C ALA A 104 8.91 9.18 -2.22
N ARG A 105 9.55 10.14 -1.53
CA ARG A 105 10.77 9.87 -0.72
C ARG A 105 10.48 8.98 0.48
N VAL A 106 9.39 9.23 1.20
CA VAL A 106 8.97 8.38 2.32
C VAL A 106 8.77 6.94 1.84
N LEU A 107 8.09 6.78 0.71
CA LEU A 107 7.74 5.48 0.11
C LEU A 107 8.95 4.67 -0.39
N ARG A 108 10.01 5.35 -0.84
CA ARG A 108 11.28 4.70 -1.22
C ARG A 108 12.02 4.04 -0.04
N GLY A 109 11.75 4.44 1.21
CA GLY A 109 12.38 3.87 2.42
C GLY A 109 11.63 2.70 3.08
N THR A 110 10.57 2.19 2.45
CA THR A 110 9.54 1.39 3.14
C THR A 110 9.63 -0.11 2.86
N LYS A 111 8.71 -0.85 3.49
CA LYS A 111 8.33 -2.21 3.11
C LYS A 111 8.13 -2.36 1.60
N PHE A 112 7.47 -1.40 0.93
CA PHE A 112 7.21 -1.44 -0.52
C PHE A 112 8.51 -1.50 -1.34
N ALA A 113 9.48 -0.67 -0.96
CA ALA A 113 10.79 -0.64 -1.62
C ALA A 113 11.57 -1.94 -1.38
N LYS A 114 11.49 -2.52 -0.18
CA LYS A 114 12.14 -3.80 0.13
C LYS A 114 11.51 -4.98 -0.61
N LEU A 115 10.18 -5.07 -0.64
CA LEU A 115 9.46 -6.12 -1.38
C LEU A 115 9.79 -6.08 -2.89
N PHE A 116 9.90 -4.87 -3.45
CA PHE A 116 10.35 -4.66 -4.82
C PHE A 116 11.81 -5.08 -5.01
N ARG A 117 12.73 -4.56 -4.18
CA ARG A 117 14.17 -4.84 -4.25
C ARG A 117 14.48 -6.34 -4.11
N TYR A 118 13.77 -7.04 -3.23
CA TYR A 118 13.97 -8.46 -2.99
C TYR A 118 13.19 -9.36 -3.94
N ARG A 119 12.43 -8.77 -4.90
CA ARG A 119 11.62 -9.49 -5.88
C ARG A 119 10.76 -10.57 -5.22
N CYS A 120 10.02 -10.17 -4.18
CA CYS A 120 9.31 -11.12 -3.33
C CYS A 120 8.17 -11.85 -4.05
N ALA A 121 7.60 -11.28 -5.12
CA ALA A 121 6.58 -11.86 -5.99
C ALA A 121 6.71 -11.31 -7.42
N ASP A 122 6.15 -12.00 -8.42
CA ASP A 122 6.21 -11.60 -9.84
C ASP A 122 5.50 -10.27 -10.08
N PHE A 123 4.43 -10.00 -9.33
CA PHE A 123 3.69 -8.74 -9.34
C PHE A 123 3.48 -8.20 -7.92
N LEU A 124 3.53 -6.88 -7.79
CA LEU A 124 3.28 -6.17 -6.53
C LEU A 124 2.18 -5.14 -6.76
N TYR A 125 1.13 -5.18 -5.94
CA TYR A 125 -0.02 -4.31 -6.05
C TYR A 125 -0.28 -3.55 -4.76
N LEU A 126 -0.54 -2.25 -4.90
CA LEU A 126 -1.21 -1.47 -3.89
C LEU A 126 -2.72 -1.55 -4.16
N VAL A 127 -3.50 -1.84 -3.13
CA VAL A 127 -4.97 -1.86 -3.19
C VAL A 127 -5.48 -0.74 -2.29
N ALA A 128 -6.28 0.17 -2.82
CA ALA A 128 -6.84 1.26 -2.03
C ALA A 128 -8.24 1.67 -2.48
N GLU A 129 -8.93 2.45 -1.65
CA GLU A 129 -10.13 3.17 -2.07
C GLU A 129 -9.80 4.27 -3.08
N GLU A 130 -10.85 4.76 -3.74
CA GLU A 130 -10.76 5.82 -4.74
C GLU A 130 -10.13 7.10 -4.16
N ASN A 131 -9.31 7.78 -4.96
CA ASN A 131 -8.67 9.06 -4.64
C ASN A 131 -7.74 9.08 -3.41
N ILE A 132 -7.31 7.92 -2.89
CA ILE A 132 -6.35 7.87 -1.77
C ILE A 132 -4.92 8.24 -2.21
N PHE A 133 -4.50 7.81 -3.39
CA PHE A 133 -3.13 7.99 -3.90
C PHE A 133 -3.13 8.73 -5.23
N ALA A 134 -2.27 9.73 -5.35
CA ALA A 134 -1.90 10.24 -6.66
C ALA A 134 -0.96 9.24 -7.37
N GLU A 135 -0.99 9.21 -8.70
CA GLU A 135 -0.18 8.27 -9.48
C GLU A 135 1.33 8.38 -9.15
N ALA A 136 1.81 9.60 -8.95
CA ALA A 136 3.20 9.90 -8.60
C ALA A 136 3.65 9.34 -7.23
N GLU A 137 2.69 8.98 -6.37
CA GLU A 137 2.97 8.37 -5.08
C GLU A 137 3.11 6.86 -5.17
N ILE A 138 2.56 6.23 -6.20
CA ILE A 138 2.65 4.77 -6.34
C ILE A 138 4.13 4.40 -6.58
N PRO A 139 4.74 3.56 -5.72
CA PRO A 139 6.15 3.20 -5.87
C PRO A 139 6.44 2.63 -7.26
N ALA A 140 7.62 2.94 -7.80
CA ALA A 140 7.99 2.50 -9.14
C ALA A 140 7.86 0.97 -9.29
N GLY A 141 7.21 0.56 -10.39
CA GLY A 141 6.97 -0.84 -10.73
C GLY A 141 5.86 -1.54 -9.92
N TRP A 142 5.23 -0.85 -8.96
CA TRP A 142 4.00 -1.34 -8.34
C TRP A 142 2.79 -1.04 -9.23
N GLY A 143 1.85 -1.99 -9.25
CA GLY A 143 0.52 -1.79 -9.80
C GLY A 143 -0.42 -1.17 -8.78
N MET A 144 -1.55 -0.65 -9.26
CA MET A 144 -2.59 -0.05 -8.43
C MET A 144 -3.95 -0.63 -8.77
N LEU A 145 -4.62 -1.17 -7.77
CA LEU A 145 -6.01 -1.57 -7.81
C LEU A 145 -6.82 -0.61 -6.96
N VAL A 146 -7.84 -0.02 -7.56
CA VAL A 146 -8.76 0.91 -6.89
C VAL A 146 -10.09 0.20 -6.68
N ARG A 147 -10.58 0.22 -5.45
CA ARG A 147 -11.90 -0.29 -5.14
C ARG A 147 -12.97 0.69 -5.62
N HIS A 148 -13.94 0.19 -6.39
CA HIS A 148 -15.16 0.90 -6.75
C HIS A 148 -16.35 0.01 -6.37
N GLY A 149 -17.05 0.36 -5.29
CA GLY A 149 -18.10 -0.49 -4.73
C GLY A 149 -17.52 -1.84 -4.29
N ASP A 150 -18.01 -2.93 -4.87
CA ASP A 150 -17.54 -4.29 -4.58
C ASP A 150 -16.52 -4.83 -5.59
N GLU A 151 -16.07 -3.99 -6.53
CA GLU A 151 -15.10 -4.37 -7.56
C GLU A 151 -13.73 -3.72 -7.35
N LEU A 152 -12.68 -4.39 -7.81
CA LEU A 152 -11.34 -3.82 -7.93
C LEU A 152 -11.03 -3.53 -9.39
N ARG A 153 -10.72 -2.27 -9.71
CA ARG A 153 -10.31 -1.83 -11.06
C ARG A 153 -8.82 -1.56 -11.12
N LEU A 154 -8.19 -2.00 -12.20
CA LEU A 154 -6.78 -1.73 -12.45
C LEU A 154 -6.59 -0.28 -12.89
N ALA A 155 -6.07 0.55 -11.99
CA ALA A 155 -5.70 1.93 -12.28
C ALA A 155 -4.28 2.03 -12.87
N ARG A 156 -3.38 1.11 -12.48
CA ARG A 156 -2.01 1.05 -13.00
C ARG A 156 -1.52 -0.39 -13.08
N ALA A 157 -0.99 -0.80 -14.23
CA ALA A 157 -0.36 -2.11 -14.40
C ALA A 157 0.96 -2.20 -13.60
N PRO A 158 1.24 -3.34 -12.93
CA PRO A 158 2.52 -3.56 -12.27
C PRO A 158 3.61 -3.89 -13.29
N ALA A 159 4.87 -3.74 -12.86
CA ALA A 159 5.99 -4.33 -13.59
C ALA A 159 6.09 -5.84 -13.30
N LEU A 160 6.47 -6.61 -14.31
CA LEU A 160 6.85 -8.02 -14.13
C LEU A 160 8.28 -8.09 -13.58
N LEU A 161 8.44 -8.65 -12.37
CA LEU A 161 9.73 -8.67 -11.67
C LEU A 161 10.62 -9.89 -11.94
N GLU A 162 10.12 -10.86 -12.71
CA GLU A 162 10.81 -12.12 -13.05
C GLU A 162 11.47 -12.79 -11.84
N VAL A 163 10.63 -13.26 -10.91
CA VAL A 163 11.11 -13.87 -9.67
C VAL A 163 11.80 -15.20 -9.92
N ALA A 164 12.89 -15.43 -9.18
CA ALA A 164 13.61 -16.71 -9.19
C ALA A 164 12.66 -17.88 -8.82
N PRO A 165 12.75 -19.04 -9.48
CA PRO A 165 11.85 -20.17 -9.23
C PRO A 165 11.74 -20.58 -7.75
N GLU A 166 12.85 -20.53 -7.02
CA GLU A 166 12.92 -20.92 -5.60
C GLU A 166 12.13 -19.95 -4.73
N GLN A 167 12.24 -18.65 -5.03
CA GLN A 167 11.48 -17.62 -4.32
C GLN A 167 9.98 -17.75 -4.61
N ARG A 168 9.61 -18.08 -5.85
CA ARG A 168 8.22 -18.35 -6.23
C ARG A 168 7.66 -19.55 -5.47
N MET A 169 8.45 -20.62 -5.37
CA MET A 169 8.07 -21.82 -4.63
C MET A 169 7.89 -21.53 -3.14
N ALA A 170 8.83 -20.82 -2.51
CA ALA A 170 8.73 -20.46 -1.10
C ALA A 170 7.49 -19.61 -0.78
N LEU A 171 7.11 -18.70 -1.70
CA LEU A 171 5.88 -17.91 -1.53
C LEU A 171 4.64 -18.80 -1.71
N LEU A 172 4.64 -19.71 -2.68
CA LEU A 172 3.56 -20.67 -2.89
C LEU A 172 3.34 -21.58 -1.67
N GLU A 173 4.42 -22.11 -1.09
CA GLU A 173 4.36 -22.89 0.16
C GLU A 173 3.73 -22.07 1.29
N THR A 174 4.12 -20.80 1.41
CA THR A 174 3.56 -19.93 2.43
C THR A 174 2.08 -19.65 2.21
N ILE A 175 1.65 -19.47 0.96
CA ILE A 175 0.23 -19.32 0.59
C ILE A 175 -0.53 -20.60 0.94
N ALA A 176 0.01 -21.78 0.58
CA ALA A 176 -0.61 -23.06 0.88
C ALA A 176 -0.75 -23.29 2.39
N LEU A 177 0.31 -23.07 3.17
CA LEU A 177 0.28 -23.18 4.63
C LEU A 177 -0.75 -22.24 5.26
N ALA A 178 -0.86 -21.00 4.77
CA ALA A 178 -1.85 -20.06 5.26
C ALA A 178 -3.29 -20.49 4.91
N GLY A 179 -3.51 -20.92 3.67
CA GLY A 179 -4.81 -21.44 3.20
C GLY A 179 -5.26 -22.67 3.99
N THR A 180 -4.38 -23.67 4.15
CA THR A 180 -4.67 -24.88 4.93
C THR A 180 -5.01 -24.54 6.38
N ARG A 181 -4.30 -23.60 7.01
CA ARG A 181 -4.62 -23.16 8.38
C ARG A 181 -5.98 -22.47 8.47
N ALA A 182 -6.37 -21.70 7.46
CA ALA A 182 -7.69 -21.06 7.42
C ALA A 182 -8.80 -22.10 7.30
N VAL A 183 -8.68 -23.02 6.33
CA VAL A 183 -9.64 -24.13 6.13
C VAL A 183 -9.75 -25.01 7.37
N ASN A 184 -8.62 -25.40 7.97
CA ASN A 184 -8.62 -26.21 9.19
C ASN A 184 -9.31 -25.49 10.35
N ARG A 185 -9.11 -24.18 10.48
CA ARG A 185 -9.77 -23.38 11.52
C ARG A 185 -11.29 -23.34 11.31
N GLU A 186 -11.75 -23.13 10.08
CA GLU A 186 -13.18 -23.15 9.73
C GLU A 186 -13.81 -24.52 9.97
N ALA A 187 -13.06 -25.59 9.72
CA ALA A 187 -13.46 -26.97 10.00
C ALA A 187 -13.31 -27.38 11.49
N GLY A 188 -12.88 -26.48 12.38
CA GLY A 188 -12.70 -26.76 13.81
C GLY A 188 -11.47 -27.60 14.18
N VAL A 189 -10.58 -27.87 13.23
CA VAL A 189 -9.34 -28.65 13.43
C VAL A 189 -8.27 -27.75 14.08
N ARG A 190 -7.92 -28.03 15.33
CA ARG A 190 -6.79 -27.37 16.03
C ARG A 190 -5.50 -28.12 15.72
N GLY A 191 -4.52 -27.44 15.13
CA GLY A 191 -3.20 -28.04 14.87
C GLY A 191 -2.47 -28.34 16.18
N SER A 192 -1.82 -29.50 16.28
CA SER A 192 -0.87 -29.79 17.35
C SER A 192 0.34 -28.86 17.22
N ALA A 193 0.79 -28.27 18.32
CA ALA A 193 2.07 -27.57 18.34
C ALA A 193 3.19 -28.57 18.03
N PRO A 194 4.25 -28.18 17.31
CA PRO A 194 5.41 -29.04 17.14
C PRO A 194 6.06 -29.26 18.52
N ASP A 195 6.22 -30.52 18.92
CA ASP A 195 6.91 -30.91 20.15
C ASP A 195 8.34 -30.38 20.14
N SER A 196 8.61 -29.40 20.99
CA SER A 196 9.96 -28.92 21.27
C SER A 196 10.59 -29.79 22.36
N THR A 197 10.96 -31.02 22.01
CA THR A 197 11.81 -31.87 22.85
C THR A 197 12.72 -32.70 21.96
N SER A 198 13.94 -32.22 21.73
CA SER A 198 15.13 -33.01 21.40
C SER A 198 16.35 -32.08 21.36
N GLY A 199 17.29 -32.26 22.28
CA GLY A 199 18.64 -31.70 22.13
C GLY A 199 19.37 -31.19 23.37
N GLU A 200 19.17 -31.77 24.56
CA GLU A 200 20.27 -31.78 25.53
C GLU A 200 21.31 -32.80 25.07
N MET A 201 22.46 -32.31 24.60
CA MET A 201 23.68 -33.12 24.55
C MET A 201 24.81 -32.28 25.13
N ARG A 202 25.03 -32.46 26.44
CA ARG A 202 26.26 -32.09 27.12
C ARG A 202 27.42 -32.86 26.49
N GLN A 203 28.50 -32.18 26.15
CA GLN A 203 29.82 -32.80 26.17
C GLN A 203 30.75 -31.91 27.00
N THR A 204 31.30 -32.55 28.03
CA THR A 204 32.43 -32.19 28.87
C THR A 204 33.72 -32.13 28.09
#